data_AF-A0A6B8VUT7-F1
#
_entry.id   AF-A0A6B8VUT7-F1
#
_cell.length_a   1.000
_cell.length_b   1.000
_cell.length_c   1.000
_cell.angle_alpha   90.00
_cell.angle_beta   90.00
_cell.angle_gamma   90.00
#
_symmetry.space_group_name_H-M   'P 1'
#
loop_
_entity.id
_entity.type
_entity.pdbx_description
1 polymer ?
#
loop_
_entity_poly.entity_id
_entity_poly.type
_entity_poly.pdbx_seq_one_letter_code
_entity_poly.pdbx_strand_id
1 'polypeptide(L)'
;MGKPRYRCPDCERENLAVSQFYFDKTKPAGRSTYCRDCTRRRQRERRQRLSQRTDYELATARPGSQRCNVCHVVKNTDQFYNSRSTPNALRYACRDCSSQAVAEWRDRNRTNKETNQ
;
A
#
# COMPACT_ATOMS: atom_id res chain seq x y z
N MET A 1 -26.24 27.64 -2.18
CA MET A 1 -25.86 26.41 -1.46
C MET A 1 -24.45 26.59 -0.90
N GLY A 2 -24.27 26.55 0.42
CA GLY A 2 -22.96 26.78 1.07
C GLY A 2 -22.00 25.62 0.81
N LYS A 3 -20.74 25.92 0.46
CA LYS A 3 -19.69 24.89 0.30
C LYS A 3 -19.47 24.18 1.65
N PRO A 4 -19.36 22.84 1.69
CA PRO A 4 -19.11 22.15 2.95
C PRO A 4 -17.73 22.50 3.49
N ARG A 5 -17.67 22.80 4.79
CA ARG A 5 -16.46 23.21 5.51
C ARG A 5 -15.88 21.99 6.22
N TYR A 6 -14.62 21.67 5.92
CA TYR A 6 -13.91 20.57 6.57
C TYR A 6 -12.71 21.10 7.37
N ARG A 7 -12.36 20.37 8.44
CA ARG A 7 -11.19 20.61 9.26
C ARG A 7 -10.20 19.47 9.10
N CYS A 8 -8.91 19.79 8.92
CA CYS A 8 -7.85 18.79 8.98
C CYS A 8 -7.28 18.72 10.40
N PRO A 9 -7.38 17.60 11.12
CA PRO A 9 -6.88 17.50 12.50
C PRO A 9 -5.35 17.47 12.62
N ASP A 10 -4.62 17.35 11.50
CA ASP A 10 -3.15 17.23 11.50
C ASP A 10 -2.42 18.56 11.24
N CYS A 11 -3.06 19.50 10.56
CA CYS A 11 -2.52 20.87 10.42
C CYS A 11 -3.47 21.93 10.96
N GLU A 12 -4.55 21.49 11.61
CA GLU A 12 -5.60 22.30 12.25
C GLU A 12 -6.32 23.31 11.35
N ARG A 13 -5.98 23.38 10.06
CA ARG A 13 -6.66 24.21 9.06
C ARG A 13 -8.13 23.88 9.00
N GLU A 14 -8.95 24.91 9.11
CA GLU A 14 -10.41 24.87 9.05
C GLU A 14 -10.94 25.40 7.73
N ASN A 15 -12.25 25.24 7.50
CA ASN A 15 -12.95 25.74 6.31
C ASN A 15 -12.33 25.27 4.98
N LEU A 16 -11.66 24.13 4.99
CA LEU A 16 -11.05 23.57 3.79
C LEU A 16 -12.14 23.06 2.84
N ALA A 17 -11.93 23.32 1.54
CA ALA A 17 -12.80 22.80 0.49
C ALA A 17 -12.69 21.27 0.41
N VAL A 18 -13.78 20.61 -0.02
CA VAL A 18 -13.85 19.16 -0.25
C VAL A 18 -12.70 18.64 -1.14
N SER A 19 -12.29 19.44 -2.13
CA SER A 19 -11.20 19.11 -3.05
C SER A 19 -9.84 18.99 -2.37
N GLN A 20 -9.69 19.56 -1.17
CA GLN A 20 -8.48 19.45 -0.35
C GLN A 20 -8.37 18.10 0.36
N PHE A 21 -9.33 17.19 0.19
CA PHE A 21 -9.32 15.84 0.75
C PHE A 21 -9.37 14.80 -0.37
N TYR A 22 -8.81 13.62 -0.13
CA TYR A 22 -8.96 12.50 -1.06
C TYR A 22 -10.36 11.88 -0.92
N PHE A 23 -10.84 11.27 -1.99
CA PHE A 23 -12.03 10.43 -1.91
C PHE A 23 -11.67 9.14 -1.18
N ASP A 24 -12.50 8.74 -0.21
CA ASP A 24 -12.30 7.52 0.56
C ASP A 24 -13.64 6.81 0.75
N LYS A 25 -13.86 5.75 -0.04
CA LYS A 25 -15.08 4.94 0.00
C LYS A 25 -15.25 4.14 1.29
N THR A 26 -14.20 4.02 2.10
CA THR A 26 -14.25 3.29 3.37
C THR A 26 -14.79 4.14 4.51
N LYS A 27 -14.91 5.46 4.31
CA LYS A 27 -15.40 6.40 5.32
C LYS A 27 -16.87 6.75 5.04
N PRO A 28 -17.72 6.85 6.07
CA PRO A 28 -19.11 7.27 5.89
C PRO A 28 -19.27 8.61 5.17
N ALA A 29 -18.35 9.55 5.40
CA ALA A 29 -18.33 10.86 4.76
C ALA A 29 -17.77 10.86 3.32
N GLY A 30 -17.30 9.72 2.80
CA GLY A 30 -16.73 9.60 1.45
C GLY A 30 -15.39 10.34 1.24
N ARG A 31 -14.77 10.84 2.31
CA ARG A 31 -13.56 11.69 2.25
C ARG A 31 -12.54 11.26 3.30
N SER A 32 -11.26 11.49 2.99
CA SER A 32 -10.16 11.27 3.93
C SER A 32 -10.27 12.22 5.13
N THR A 33 -9.79 11.76 6.28
CA THR A 33 -9.73 12.57 7.52
C THR A 33 -8.73 13.73 7.41
N TYR A 34 -7.61 13.49 6.73
CA TYR A 34 -6.55 14.48 6.56
C TYR A 34 -6.63 15.14 5.18
N CYS A 35 -6.20 16.39 5.10
CA CYS A 35 -6.06 17.06 3.81
C CYS A 35 -4.97 16.40 2.95
N ARG A 36 -4.96 16.72 1.66
CA ARG A 36 -4.04 16.15 0.66
C ARG A 36 -2.58 16.41 1.03
N ASP A 37 -2.26 17.61 1.52
CA ASP A 37 -0.89 17.98 1.91
C ASP A 37 -0.40 17.14 3.08
N CYS A 38 -1.19 17.07 4.16
CA CYS A 38 -0.91 16.24 5.33
C CYS A 38 -0.76 14.76 4.97
N THR A 39 -1.66 14.26 4.11
CA THR A 39 -1.59 12.88 3.61
C THR A 39 -0.29 12.64 2.83
N ARG A 40 0.09 13.54 1.92
CA ARG A 40 1.33 13.43 1.15
C ARG A 40 2.57 13.53 2.03
N ARG A 41 2.59 14.45 2.99
CA ARG A 41 3.66 14.60 3.98
C ARG A 41 3.87 13.31 4.76
N ARG A 42 2.81 12.77 5.37
CA ARG A 42 2.85 11.49 6.11
C ARG A 42 3.31 10.32 5.23
N GLN A 43 2.88 10.27 3.97
CA GLN A 43 3.36 9.25 3.03
C GLN A 43 4.85 9.40 2.73
N ARG A 44 5.37 10.62 2.57
CA ARG A 44 6.81 10.88 2.36
C ARG A 44 7.62 10.46 3.58
N GLU A 45 7.22 10.88 4.77
CA GLU A 45 7.85 10.50 6.04
C GLU A 45 7.88 8.98 6.21
N ARG A 46 6.75 8.30 5.94
CA ARG A 46 6.69 6.83 5.97
C ARG A 46 7.68 6.21 4.98
N ARG A 47 7.72 6.69 3.73
CA ARG A 47 8.67 6.18 2.71
C ARG A 47 10.11 6.38 3.15
N GLN A 48 10.44 7.54 3.71
CA GLN A 48 11.77 7.86 4.22
C GLN A 48 12.18 6.93 5.38
N ARG A 49 11.29 6.70 6.35
CA ARG A 49 11.55 5.74 7.43
C ARG A 49 11.77 4.33 6.90
N LEU A 50 10.95 3.89 5.94
CA LEU A 50 11.07 2.56 5.33
C LEU A 50 12.33 2.42 4.46
N SER A 51 12.82 3.49 3.82
CA SER A 51 14.07 3.44 3.05
C SER A 51 15.29 3.34 3.96
N GLN A 52 15.23 3.92 5.17
CA GLN A 52 16.33 3.94 6.13
C GLN A 52 16.52 2.63 6.92
N ARG A 53 15.63 1.64 6.80
CA ARG A 53 15.80 0.33 7.48
C ARG A 53 17.13 -0.32 7.10
N THR A 54 17.94 -0.72 8.06
CA THR A 54 19.21 -1.40 7.80
C THR A 54 18.99 -2.85 7.34
N ASP A 55 20.00 -3.42 6.68
CA ASP A 55 19.94 -4.84 6.29
C ASP A 55 19.90 -5.77 7.52
N TYR A 56 20.52 -5.35 8.63
CA TYR A 56 20.43 -6.04 9.91
C TYR A 56 18.99 -6.07 10.44
N GLU A 57 18.30 -4.92 10.49
CA GLU A 57 16.88 -4.86 10.90
C GLU A 57 15.95 -5.66 9.99
N LEU A 58 16.30 -5.78 8.70
CA LEU A 58 15.53 -6.59 7.76
C LEU A 58 15.80 -8.08 7.96
N ALA A 59 17.02 -8.47 8.33
CA ALA A 59 17.36 -9.86 8.59
C ALA A 59 16.72 -10.34 9.91
N THR A 60 16.80 -9.55 10.98
CA THR A 60 16.23 -9.91 12.29
C THR A 60 14.70 -9.93 12.32
N ALA A 61 14.05 -9.18 11.43
CA ALA A 61 12.59 -9.19 11.30
C ALA A 61 12.04 -10.40 10.54
N ARG A 62 12.88 -11.19 9.84
CA ARG A 62 12.40 -12.34 9.07
C ARG A 62 12.13 -13.53 9.98
N PRO A 63 10.93 -14.12 9.94
CA PRO A 63 10.72 -15.42 10.58
C PRO A 63 11.47 -16.52 9.83
N GLY A 64 11.58 -17.72 10.42
CA GLY A 64 12.09 -18.90 9.71
C GLY A 64 11.13 -19.38 8.62
N SER A 65 9.82 -19.23 8.85
CA SER A 65 8.75 -19.58 7.92
C SER A 65 7.61 -18.57 7.95
N GLN A 66 6.82 -18.50 6.87
CA GLN A 66 5.67 -17.61 6.76
C GLN A 66 4.53 -18.29 5.99
N ARG A 67 3.29 -18.01 6.37
CA ARG A 67 2.10 -18.46 5.65
C ARG A 67 1.84 -17.55 4.44
N CYS A 68 1.72 -18.13 3.25
CA CYS A 68 1.31 -17.40 2.05
C CYS A 68 -0.15 -16.93 2.20
N ASN A 69 -0.45 -15.66 1.89
CA ASN A 69 -1.83 -15.16 1.96
C ASN A 69 -2.69 -15.53 0.74
N VAL A 70 -2.10 -16.13 -0.30
CA VAL A 70 -2.81 -16.57 -1.52
C VAL A 70 -3.12 -18.06 -1.46
N CYS A 71 -2.08 -18.91 -1.36
CA CYS A 71 -2.26 -20.36 -1.31
C CYS A 71 -2.38 -20.93 0.11
N HIS A 72 -2.25 -20.09 1.15
CA HIS A 72 -2.41 -20.47 2.56
C HIS A 72 -1.43 -21.52 3.11
N VAL A 73 -0.43 -21.93 2.34
CA VAL A 73 0.65 -22.86 2.75
C VAL A 73 1.75 -22.12 3.52
N VAL A 74 2.24 -22.74 4.60
CA VAL A 74 3.44 -22.30 5.32
C VAL A 74 4.68 -22.72 4.54
N LYS A 75 5.52 -21.75 4.18
CA LYS A 75 6.77 -21.98 3.45
C LYS A 75 7.94 -21.32 4.18
N ASN A 76 9.14 -21.78 3.91
CA ASN A 76 10.36 -21.11 4.36
C ASN A 76 10.45 -19.71 3.75
N THR A 77 11.14 -18.80 4.43
CA THR A 77 11.17 -17.39 4.04
C THR A 77 11.97 -17.08 2.77
N ASP A 78 12.85 -17.99 2.35
CA ASP A 78 13.50 -18.00 1.04
C ASP A 78 12.50 -18.11 -0.12
N GLN A 79 11.32 -18.70 0.11
CA GLN A 79 10.23 -18.84 -0.87
C GLN A 79 9.38 -17.56 -1.02
N PHE A 80 9.79 -16.46 -0.39
CA PHE A 80 9.13 -15.16 -0.49
C PHE A 80 10.10 -14.11 -1.06
N TYR A 81 9.55 -13.03 -1.62
CA TYR A 81 10.35 -11.88 -2.05
C TYR A 81 10.57 -10.92 -0.88
N ASN A 82 11.72 -10.27 -0.86
CA ASN A 82 12.04 -9.24 0.14
C ASN A 82 11.12 -8.02 -0.03
N SER A 83 10.71 -7.43 1.09
CA SER A 83 9.92 -6.19 1.12
C SER A 83 10.26 -5.33 2.32
N ARG A 84 10.87 -4.17 2.08
CA ARG A 84 11.21 -3.21 3.16
C ARG A 84 9.98 -2.57 3.79
N SER A 85 8.86 -2.57 3.07
CA SER A 85 7.59 -1.95 3.49
C SER A 85 6.75 -2.79 4.44
N THR A 86 7.08 -4.07 4.63
CA THR A 86 6.36 -4.99 5.52
C THR A 86 7.13 -5.19 6.81
N PRO A 87 6.45 -5.45 7.95
CA PRO A 87 7.11 -5.71 9.23
C PRO A 87 8.17 -6.81 9.11
N ASN A 88 7.79 -7.96 8.55
CA ASN A 88 8.63 -9.18 8.45
C ASN A 88 9.69 -9.13 7.33
N ALA A 89 9.92 -7.97 6.72
CA ALA A 89 10.83 -7.80 5.59
C ALA A 89 10.53 -8.68 4.34
N LEU A 90 9.32 -9.27 4.24
CA LEU A 90 8.92 -10.21 3.18
C LEU A 90 7.52 -9.89 2.64
N ARG A 91 7.30 -10.17 1.35
CA ARG A 91 5.95 -10.16 0.75
C ARG A 91 5.06 -11.22 1.41
N TYR A 92 3.75 -10.96 1.46
CA TYR A 92 2.78 -11.91 2.02
C TYR A 92 2.47 -13.10 1.10
N ALA A 93 2.68 -12.94 -0.21
CA ALA A 93 2.53 -14.01 -1.18
C ALA A 93 3.89 -14.69 -1.46
N CYS A 94 3.89 -16.01 -1.62
CA CYS A 94 5.09 -16.74 -2.03
C CYS A 94 5.47 -16.41 -3.48
N ARG A 95 6.70 -16.78 -3.86
CA ARG A 95 7.24 -16.55 -5.21
C ARG A 95 6.35 -17.16 -6.30
N ASP A 96 5.87 -18.38 -6.10
CA ASP A 96 4.99 -19.07 -7.06
C ASP A 96 3.71 -18.28 -7.33
N CYS A 97 2.96 -17.93 -6.27
CA CYS A 97 1.72 -17.15 -6.39
C CYS A 97 1.99 -15.75 -6.96
N SER A 98 3.12 -15.14 -6.61
CA SER A 98 3.50 -13.84 -7.17
C SER A 98 3.77 -13.92 -8.68
N SER A 99 4.46 -14.97 -9.13
CA SER A 99 4.75 -15.22 -10.54
C SER A 99 3.47 -15.51 -11.35
N GLN A 100 2.57 -16.32 -10.81
CA GLN A 100 1.25 -16.60 -11.41
C GLN A 100 0.45 -15.30 -11.57
N ALA A 101 0.35 -14.49 -10.53
CA ALA A 101 -0.36 -13.21 -10.59
C ALA A 101 0.22 -12.24 -11.64
N VAL A 102 1.55 -12.25 -11.82
CA VAL A 102 2.21 -11.45 -12.87
C VAL A 102 1.89 -11.99 -14.27
N ALA A 103 1.88 -13.32 -14.45
CA ALA A 103 1.49 -13.95 -15.71
C ALA A 103 0.04 -13.59 -16.08
N GLU A 104 -0.90 -13.77 -15.16
CA GLU A 104 -2.32 -13.41 -15.36
C GLU A 104 -2.51 -11.92 -15.68
N TRP A 105 -1.75 -11.04 -15.02
CA TRP A 105 -1.79 -9.60 -15.34
C TRP A 105 -1.27 -9.30 -16.74
N ARG A 106 -0.19 -9.98 -17.18
CA ARG A 106 0.35 -9.84 -18.54
C ARG A 106 -0.65 -10.33 -19.57
N ASP A 107 -1.28 -11.48 -19.34
CA ASP A 107 -2.29 -12.04 -20.24
C ASP A 107 -3.50 -11.11 -20.36
N ARG A 108 -4.04 -10.62 -19.23
CA ARG A 108 -5.15 -9.64 -19.25
C ARG A 108 -4.80 -8.35 -19.97
N ASN A 109 -3.57 -7.87 -19.84
CA ASN A 109 -3.16 -6.65 -20.53
C ASN A 109 -2.84 -6.86 -22.01
N ARG A 110 -2.47 -8.08 -22.41
CA ARG A 110 -2.37 -8.44 -23.83
C ARG A 110 -3.77 -8.44 -24.45
N THR A 111 -4.72 -9.14 -23.87
CA THR A 111 -6.09 -9.22 -24.40
C THR A 111 -6.79 -7.86 -24.41
N ASN A 112 -6.60 -7.03 -23.38
CA ASN A 112 -7.16 -5.67 -23.33
C ASN A 112 -6.54 -4.71 -24.37
N LYS A 113 -5.30 -4.96 -24.84
CA LYS A 113 -4.70 -4.18 -25.94
C LYS A 113 -5.24 -4.60 -27.30
N GLU A 114 -5.59 -5.86 -27.46
CA GLU A 114 -6.14 -6.43 -28.70
C GLU A 114 -7.62 -6.05 -28.90
N THR A 115 -8.36 -5.76 -27.83
CA THR A 115 -9.78 -5.37 -27.87
C THR A 115 -10.04 -3.86 -27.96
N ASN A 116 -8.99 -3.03 -27.90
CA ASN A 116 -9.08 -1.56 -27.95
C ASN A 116 -8.41 -0.95 -29.21
N GLN A 117 -8.21 -1.75 -30.25
CA GLN A 117 -7.84 -1.33 -31.61
C GLN A 117 -9.01 -1.60 -32.55
#